data_AF-A0A9E5LV57-F1
#
_entry.id   AF-A0A9E5LV57-F1
#
_cell.length_a   1.000
_cell.length_b   1.000
_cell.length_c   1.000
_cell.angle_alpha   90.00
_cell.angle_beta   90.00
_cell.angle_gamma   90.00
#
_symmetry.space_group_name_H-M   'P 1'
#
loop_
_entity.id
_entity.type
_entity.pdbx_description
1 polymer ?
#
loop_
_entity_poly.entity_id
_entity_poly.type
_entity_poly.pdbx_seq_one_letter_code
_entity_poly.pdbx_strand_id
1 'polypeptide(L)'
;MSRFTSFQGTPLDCAPVTNIEEIKAREILDSRGNPTVEVDARLSDGSFARAAVPSGASTGAFEAAELRDGGTRYLGKGVLSAVENVEKKIAELFAGDSGASLKVNVLSFGYKYGIPVDSDLVMDCRFIPNPHWNPELRPKNGLDSDVSSAVLGAENVSEFLHRYVALFQSIGHGYLREGKKFITLAVGCTGGKHRSVAIAEELARRINGSQLDADHSVFAHAIHRDLGRER
;
A
#
# COMPACT_ATOMS: atom_id res chain seq x y z
N MET A 1 28.90 37.05 25.55
CA MET A 1 28.12 36.95 24.29
C MET A 1 28.90 36.05 23.34
N SER A 2 28.51 34.77 23.26
CA SER A 2 29.25 33.73 22.54
C SER A 2 28.97 33.77 21.04
N ARG A 3 30.04 33.66 20.24
CA ARG A 3 29.99 33.46 18.79
C ARG A 3 29.50 32.04 18.48
N PHE A 4 28.40 31.91 17.76
CA PHE A 4 28.04 30.66 17.09
C PHE A 4 28.69 30.65 15.71
N THR A 5 29.73 29.83 15.55
CA THR A 5 30.29 29.44 14.25
C THR A 5 29.35 28.43 13.60
N SER A 6 28.86 28.75 12.40
CA SER A 6 28.07 27.85 11.55
C SER A 6 28.93 26.65 11.11
N PHE A 7 28.58 25.45 11.55
CA PHE A 7 29.09 24.21 10.99
C PHE A 7 28.46 24.01 9.60
N GLN A 8 29.22 24.22 8.53
CA GLN A 8 28.88 23.71 7.21
C GLN A 8 29.31 22.25 7.15
N GLY A 9 28.38 21.34 7.44
CA GLY A 9 28.55 19.93 7.16
C GLY A 9 28.44 19.71 5.64
N THR A 10 29.47 19.13 5.04
CA THR A 10 29.41 18.58 3.68
C THR A 10 28.24 17.59 3.59
N PRO A 11 27.40 17.60 2.53
CA PRO A 11 26.40 16.55 2.35
C PRO A 11 27.12 15.20 2.36
N LEU A 12 26.67 14.29 3.21
CA LEU A 12 27.05 12.89 3.07
C LEU A 12 26.52 12.45 1.71
N ASP A 13 27.44 12.04 0.84
CA ASP A 13 27.13 11.47 -0.46
C ASP A 13 26.40 10.14 -0.21
N CYS A 14 25.08 10.21 -0.10
CA CYS A 14 24.24 9.03 -0.01
C CYS A 14 24.45 8.25 -1.30
N ALA A 15 24.88 6.98 -1.18
CA ALA A 15 24.99 6.10 -2.33
C ALA A 15 23.73 6.19 -3.21
N PRO A 16 23.87 6.18 -4.55
CA PRO A 16 22.74 6.35 -5.45
C PRO A 16 21.67 5.33 -5.10
N VAL A 17 20.42 5.79 -5.02
CA VAL A 17 19.31 4.93 -4.63
C VAL A 17 19.11 3.87 -5.70
N THR A 18 19.27 2.61 -5.32
CA THR A 18 19.11 1.50 -6.25
C THR A 18 17.63 1.12 -6.39
N ASN A 19 17.13 1.09 -7.62
CA ASN A 19 15.75 0.72 -7.95
C ASN A 19 15.67 -0.75 -8.39
N ILE A 20 14.54 -1.42 -8.19
CA ILE A 20 14.29 -2.76 -8.73
C ILE A 20 13.91 -2.59 -10.22
N GLU A 21 14.79 -3.00 -11.13
CA GLU A 21 14.56 -2.91 -12.58
C GLU A 21 13.74 -4.08 -13.11
N GLU A 22 13.91 -5.25 -12.49
CA GLU A 22 13.37 -6.50 -13.02
C GLU A 22 13.03 -7.44 -11.87
N ILE A 23 11.82 -7.98 -11.90
CA ILE A 23 11.39 -9.09 -11.06
C ILE A 23 10.98 -10.23 -11.97
N LYS A 24 11.54 -11.42 -11.73
CA LYS A 24 11.15 -12.65 -12.42
C LYS A 24 10.81 -13.71 -11.40
N ALA A 25 9.67 -14.36 -11.56
CA ALA A 25 9.24 -15.43 -10.66
C ALA A 25 9.16 -16.76 -11.39
N ARG A 26 9.32 -17.84 -10.64
CA ARG A 26 9.14 -19.20 -11.16
C ARG A 26 8.66 -20.14 -10.08
N GLU A 27 7.95 -21.15 -10.51
CA GLU A 27 7.62 -22.31 -9.68
C GLU A 27 8.86 -23.20 -9.55
N ILE A 28 9.27 -23.47 -8.33
CA ILE A 28 10.31 -24.43 -7.97
C ILE A 28 9.70 -25.52 -7.07
N LEU A 29 10.45 -26.59 -6.81
CA LEU A 29 10.07 -27.62 -5.85
C LEU A 29 10.89 -27.47 -4.56
N ASP A 30 10.22 -27.53 -3.42
CA ASP A 30 10.86 -27.62 -2.11
C ASP A 30 11.55 -28.99 -1.92
N SER A 31 12.28 -29.16 -0.81
CA SER A 31 12.98 -30.41 -0.50
C SER A 31 12.05 -31.62 -0.27
N ARG A 32 10.73 -31.40 -0.15
CA ARG A 32 9.68 -32.42 -0.01
C ARG A 32 8.90 -32.63 -1.32
N GLY A 33 9.30 -31.98 -2.41
CA GLY A 33 8.66 -32.05 -3.72
C GLY A 33 7.35 -31.25 -3.84
N ASN A 34 7.03 -30.35 -2.90
CA ASN A 34 5.89 -29.45 -3.07
C ASN A 34 6.29 -28.23 -3.89
N PRO A 35 5.43 -27.74 -4.79
CA PRO A 35 5.65 -26.47 -5.48
C PRO A 35 5.74 -25.30 -4.50
N THR A 36 6.66 -24.38 -4.77
CA THR A 36 6.76 -23.07 -4.11
C THR A 36 7.32 -22.04 -5.09
N VAL A 37 7.37 -20.77 -4.69
CA VAL A 37 7.78 -19.66 -5.55
C VAL A 37 9.22 -19.26 -5.25
N GLU A 38 10.00 -19.06 -6.30
CA GLU A 38 11.30 -18.38 -6.26
C GLU A 38 11.22 -17.09 -7.07
N VAL A 39 11.82 -16.03 -6.57
CA VAL A 39 11.84 -14.71 -7.19
C VAL A 39 13.28 -14.22 -7.31
N ASP A 40 13.63 -13.76 -8.50
CA ASP A 40 14.81 -12.95 -8.78
C ASP A 40 14.43 -11.47 -8.79
N ALA A 41 15.26 -10.64 -8.16
CA ALA A 41 15.22 -9.19 -8.28
C ALA A 41 16.58 -8.69 -8.79
N ARG A 42 16.55 -7.91 -9.88
CA ARG A 42 17.73 -7.19 -10.39
C ARG A 42 17.55 -5.71 -10.10
N LEU A 43 18.61 -5.10 -9.57
CA LEU A 43 18.61 -3.69 -9.23
C LEU A 43 19.39 -2.86 -10.27
N SER A 44 19.15 -1.54 -10.27
CA SER A 44 19.74 -0.60 -11.22
C SER A 44 21.26 -0.39 -11.10
N ASP A 45 21.86 -0.78 -9.98
CA ASP A 45 23.31 -0.80 -9.78
C ASP A 45 23.95 -2.12 -10.25
N GLY A 46 23.15 -3.02 -10.83
CA GLY A 46 23.58 -4.35 -11.26
C GLY A 46 23.52 -5.41 -10.16
N SER A 47 23.16 -5.06 -8.93
CA SER A 47 22.95 -6.02 -7.84
C SER A 47 21.83 -7.01 -8.18
N PHE A 48 21.99 -8.23 -7.70
CA PHE A 48 21.06 -9.32 -7.93
C PHE A 48 20.77 -10.05 -6.61
N ALA A 49 19.49 -10.32 -6.36
CA ALA A 49 19.05 -11.12 -5.23
C ALA A 49 18.06 -12.19 -5.70
N ARG A 50 18.11 -13.34 -5.04
CA ARG A 50 17.19 -14.46 -5.24
C ARG A 50 16.65 -14.90 -3.90
N ALA A 51 15.33 -15.06 -3.80
CA ALA A 51 14.66 -15.57 -2.63
C ALA A 51 13.60 -16.61 -3.01
N ALA A 52 13.51 -17.67 -2.22
CA ALA A 52 12.47 -18.68 -2.35
C ALA A 52 11.61 -18.71 -1.08
N VAL A 53 10.32 -18.99 -1.24
CA VAL A 53 9.39 -19.13 -0.12
C VAL A 53 9.61 -20.51 0.54
N PRO A 54 9.85 -20.59 1.86
CA PRO A 54 10.04 -21.86 2.54
C PRO A 54 8.68 -22.56 2.74
N SER A 55 8.29 -23.41 1.78
CA SER A 55 7.06 -24.22 1.89
C SER A 55 7.10 -25.14 3.13
N GLY A 56 6.18 -24.92 4.07
CA GLY A 56 5.82 -25.86 5.13
C GLY A 56 6.90 -26.19 6.17
N ALA A 57 7.88 -25.30 6.36
CA ALA A 57 8.89 -25.43 7.42
C ALA A 57 8.41 -24.86 8.77
N SER A 58 7.45 -23.95 8.76
CA SER A 58 6.93 -23.29 9.94
C SER A 58 5.38 -23.41 9.92
N THR A 59 4.76 -23.42 11.10
CA THR A 59 3.31 -23.72 11.28
C THR A 59 2.58 -22.73 12.20
N GLY A 60 3.10 -21.52 12.34
CA GLY A 60 2.53 -20.47 13.19
C GLY A 60 1.31 -19.73 12.61
N ALA A 61 0.64 -18.95 13.45
CA ALA A 61 -0.50 -18.13 13.03
C ALA A 61 -0.12 -16.89 12.18
N PHE A 62 1.18 -16.62 12.01
CA PHE A 62 1.72 -15.46 11.29
C PHE A 62 2.59 -15.84 10.09
N GLU A 63 2.43 -17.07 9.60
CA GLU A 63 3.16 -17.58 8.43
C GLU A 63 2.69 -16.89 7.15
N ALA A 64 3.61 -16.72 6.20
CA ALA A 64 3.21 -16.42 4.84
C ALA A 64 2.42 -17.62 4.27
N ALA A 65 1.15 -17.41 3.98
CA ALA A 65 0.32 -18.42 3.34
C ALA A 65 0.64 -18.48 1.84
N GLU A 66 1.00 -19.66 1.34
CA GLU A 66 1.23 -19.85 -0.10
C GLU A 66 -0.11 -19.85 -0.85
N LEU A 67 -0.21 -18.99 -1.86
CA LEU A 67 -1.37 -18.98 -2.77
C LEU A 67 -1.30 -20.22 -3.67
N ARG A 68 -2.14 -21.22 -3.37
CA ARG A 68 -2.24 -22.47 -4.12
C ARG A 68 -3.23 -22.35 -5.27
N ASP A 69 -2.87 -22.94 -6.41
CA ASP A 69 -3.70 -23.01 -7.62
C ASP A 69 -4.95 -23.87 -7.44
N GLY A 70 -4.91 -24.86 -6.55
CA GLY A 70 -5.91 -25.92 -6.51
C GLY A 70 -5.82 -26.86 -7.72
N GLY A 71 -6.90 -27.61 -7.98
CA GLY A 71 -6.98 -28.54 -9.11
C GLY A 71 -6.16 -29.83 -8.92
N THR A 72 -5.75 -30.45 -10.03
CA THR A 72 -5.13 -31.78 -10.05
C THR A 72 -3.60 -31.74 -9.96
N ARG A 73 -2.97 -30.65 -10.39
CA ARG A 73 -1.52 -30.51 -10.45
C ARG A 73 -0.96 -30.44 -9.03
N TYR A 74 0.03 -31.29 -8.73
CA TYR A 74 0.62 -31.41 -7.39
C TYR A 74 -0.40 -31.58 -6.26
N LEU A 75 -1.49 -32.32 -6.50
CA LEU A 75 -2.58 -32.49 -5.53
C LEU A 75 -3.19 -31.15 -5.08
N GLY A 76 -3.24 -30.18 -5.99
CA GLY A 76 -3.77 -28.84 -5.74
C GLY A 76 -2.76 -27.85 -5.19
N LYS A 77 -1.49 -28.24 -5.01
CA LYS A 77 -0.44 -27.42 -4.40
C LYS A 77 0.36 -26.57 -5.40
N GLY A 78 0.01 -26.57 -6.68
CA GLY A 78 0.64 -25.68 -7.67
C GLY A 78 0.62 -24.21 -7.24
N VAL A 79 1.54 -23.41 -7.73
CA VAL A 79 1.68 -21.99 -7.36
C VAL A 79 1.83 -21.06 -8.57
N LEU A 80 1.35 -21.43 -9.75
CA LEU A 80 1.44 -20.59 -10.96
C LEU A 80 0.70 -19.27 -10.80
N SER A 81 -0.42 -19.25 -10.09
CA SER A 81 -1.16 -18.02 -9.78
C SER A 81 -0.34 -17.08 -8.90
N ALA A 82 0.48 -17.64 -7.99
CA ALA A 82 1.40 -16.86 -7.17
C ALA A 82 2.54 -16.28 -8.02
N VAL A 83 3.11 -17.08 -8.93
CA VAL A 83 4.12 -16.62 -9.91
C VAL A 83 3.57 -15.47 -10.75
N GLU A 84 2.37 -15.62 -11.33
CA GLU A 84 1.73 -14.58 -12.14
C GLU A 84 1.49 -13.29 -11.34
N ASN A 85 1.07 -13.40 -10.08
CA ASN A 85 0.91 -12.22 -9.23
C ASN A 85 2.24 -11.50 -8.98
N VAL A 86 3.35 -12.22 -8.85
CA VAL A 86 4.67 -11.59 -8.71
C VAL A 86 5.05 -10.86 -10.00
N GLU A 87 4.91 -11.51 -11.15
CA GLU A 87 5.33 -10.95 -12.44
C GLU A 87 4.42 -9.84 -12.97
N LYS A 88 3.17 -9.79 -12.52
CA LYS A 88 2.22 -8.73 -12.91
C LYS A 88 2.02 -7.74 -11.80
N LYS A 89 1.28 -8.14 -10.75
CA LYS A 89 0.83 -7.21 -9.70
C LYS A 89 2.00 -6.62 -8.91
N ILE A 90 2.98 -7.43 -8.54
CA ILE A 90 4.14 -6.95 -7.78
C ILE A 90 5.09 -6.19 -8.70
N ALA A 91 5.40 -6.72 -9.90
CA ALA A 91 6.26 -6.02 -10.86
C ALA A 91 5.71 -4.65 -11.28
N GLU A 92 4.39 -4.50 -11.46
CA GLU A 92 3.72 -3.21 -11.73
C GLU A 92 4.00 -2.16 -10.64
N LEU A 93 4.14 -2.59 -9.38
CA LEU A 93 4.53 -1.68 -8.29
C LEU A 93 5.94 -1.15 -8.47
N PHE A 94 6.79 -1.77 -9.30
CA PHE A 94 8.17 -1.34 -9.56
C PHE A 94 8.37 -0.75 -10.96
N ALA A 95 7.54 -1.11 -11.94
CA ALA A 95 7.68 -0.73 -13.35
C ALA A 95 7.49 0.76 -13.69
N GLY A 96 7.13 1.62 -12.72
CA GLY A 96 6.98 3.07 -12.90
C GLY A 96 8.23 3.92 -12.65
N ASP A 97 9.39 3.29 -12.40
CA ASP A 97 10.56 3.94 -11.80
C ASP A 97 11.56 4.53 -12.82
N SER A 98 11.08 5.40 -13.70
CA SER A 98 11.96 6.36 -14.41
C SER A 98 12.24 7.61 -13.56
N GLY A 99 11.65 7.71 -12.37
CA GLY A 99 11.86 8.78 -11.39
C GLY A 99 11.42 8.28 -10.01
N ALA A 100 12.23 8.55 -9.00
CA ALA A 100 12.16 8.02 -7.63
C ALA A 100 10.95 8.55 -6.82
N SER A 101 9.74 8.40 -7.35
CA SER A 101 8.49 8.91 -6.79
C SER A 101 8.02 8.13 -5.55
N LEU A 102 7.24 8.79 -4.70
CA LEU A 102 6.68 8.22 -3.48
C LEU A 102 5.45 7.36 -3.79
N LYS A 103 5.52 6.07 -3.49
CA LYS A 103 4.41 5.12 -3.69
C LYS A 103 3.55 5.01 -2.42
N VAL A 104 2.25 5.20 -2.58
CA VAL A 104 1.31 5.34 -1.46
C VAL A 104 0.14 4.37 -1.63
N ASN A 105 0.03 3.44 -0.70
CA ASN A 105 -1.14 2.57 -0.57
C ASN A 105 -2.15 3.25 0.36
N VAL A 106 -3.28 3.70 -0.18
CA VAL A 106 -4.36 4.27 0.62
C VAL A 106 -5.34 3.15 0.98
N LEU A 107 -5.14 2.54 2.14
CA LEU A 107 -5.83 1.32 2.53
C LEU A 107 -7.04 1.63 3.42
N SER A 108 -8.25 1.32 2.96
CA SER A 108 -9.44 1.44 3.81
C SER A 108 -9.63 0.19 4.68
N PHE A 109 -9.99 0.39 5.96
CA PHE A 109 -10.25 -0.68 6.91
C PHE A 109 -11.38 -0.38 7.91
N GLY A 110 -11.84 -1.41 8.60
CA GLY A 110 -12.79 -1.35 9.71
C GLY A 110 -12.10 -1.59 11.05
N TYR A 111 -12.27 -0.69 12.02
CA TYR A 111 -11.74 -0.83 13.38
C TYR A 111 -12.21 -2.11 14.08
N LYS A 112 -13.41 -2.61 13.75
CA LYS A 112 -13.90 -3.89 14.28
C LYS A 112 -13.03 -5.10 13.89
N TYR A 113 -12.20 -4.96 12.86
CA TYR A 113 -11.26 -5.97 12.37
C TYR A 113 -9.79 -5.66 12.74
N GLY A 114 -9.55 -4.62 13.56
CA GLY A 114 -8.21 -4.20 13.98
C GLY A 114 -7.48 -3.31 12.98
N ILE A 115 -6.50 -2.54 13.45
CA ILE A 115 -5.67 -1.69 12.60
C ILE A 115 -4.71 -2.58 11.79
N PRO A 116 -4.51 -2.34 10.48
CA PRO A 116 -3.52 -3.09 9.69
C PRO A 116 -2.12 -2.91 10.28
N VAL A 117 -1.41 -4.01 10.49
CA VAL A 117 -0.09 -4.03 11.16
C VAL A 117 1.01 -3.35 10.34
N ASP A 118 0.78 -3.22 9.03
CA ASP A 118 1.64 -2.62 8.02
C ASP A 118 1.31 -1.14 7.75
N SER A 119 0.49 -0.51 8.61
CA SER A 119 0.13 0.91 8.48
C SER A 119 1.26 1.82 8.98
N ASP A 120 1.72 2.74 8.13
CA ASP A 120 2.64 3.81 8.55
C ASP A 120 1.89 4.99 9.15
N LEU A 121 0.75 5.32 8.54
CA LEU A 121 -0.14 6.39 8.97
C LEU A 121 -1.54 5.81 9.15
N VAL A 122 -2.27 6.27 10.17
CA VAL A 122 -3.65 5.87 10.42
C VAL A 122 -4.52 7.11 10.55
N MET A 123 -5.57 7.18 9.74
CA MET A 123 -6.60 8.22 9.75
C MET A 123 -7.92 7.64 10.25
N ASP A 124 -8.52 8.25 11.27
CA ASP A 124 -9.87 7.90 11.73
C ASP A 124 -10.93 8.79 11.04
N CYS A 125 -11.88 8.17 10.33
CA CYS A 125 -13.01 8.87 9.70
C CYS A 125 -14.36 8.59 10.36
N ARG A 126 -14.37 8.08 11.61
CA ARG A 126 -15.61 7.84 12.38
C ARG A 126 -16.36 9.12 12.75
N PHE A 127 -15.73 10.29 12.66
CA PHE A 127 -16.36 11.59 12.85
C PHE A 127 -17.37 11.94 11.75
N ILE A 128 -17.26 11.33 10.56
CA ILE A 128 -18.17 11.57 9.45
C ILE A 128 -19.53 10.90 9.74
N PRO A 129 -20.67 11.57 9.45
CA PRO A 129 -22.01 10.99 9.58
C PRO A 129 -22.10 9.60 8.97
N ASN A 130 -22.72 8.66 9.68
CA ASN A 130 -22.71 7.26 9.31
C ASN A 130 -23.79 6.94 8.26
N PRO A 131 -23.44 6.56 7.01
CA PRO A 131 -24.42 6.25 5.97
C PRO A 131 -25.30 5.05 6.31
N HIS A 132 -24.89 4.20 7.26
CA HIS A 132 -25.66 3.05 7.73
C HIS A 132 -27.06 3.41 8.28
N TRP A 133 -27.27 4.64 8.77
CA TRP A 133 -28.57 5.08 9.26
C TRP A 133 -29.57 5.44 8.16
N ASN A 134 -29.10 5.62 6.92
CA ASN A 134 -29.97 5.75 5.76
C ASN A 134 -30.25 4.34 5.18
N PRO A 135 -31.51 3.86 5.19
CA PRO A 135 -31.87 2.54 4.68
C PRO A 135 -31.43 2.27 3.23
N GLU A 136 -31.40 3.30 2.38
CA GLU A 136 -31.01 3.20 0.96
C GLU A 136 -29.50 3.09 0.76
N LEU A 137 -28.71 3.71 1.65
CA LEU A 137 -27.25 3.68 1.60
C LEU A 137 -26.65 2.49 2.37
N ARG A 138 -27.39 1.95 3.34
CA ARG A 138 -26.98 0.79 4.15
C ARG A 138 -26.51 -0.41 3.31
N PRO A 139 -27.22 -0.87 2.26
CA PRO A 139 -26.78 -2.00 1.46
C PRO A 139 -25.56 -1.67 0.58
N LYS A 140 -25.41 -0.41 0.16
CA LYS A 140 -24.33 0.11 -0.69
C LYS A 140 -23.00 0.21 0.06
N ASN A 141 -21.91 0.50 -0.63
CA ASN A 141 -20.56 0.69 -0.10
C ASN A 141 -19.91 1.98 -0.63
N GLY A 142 -18.73 2.34 -0.16
CA GLY A 142 -18.08 3.61 -0.49
C GLY A 142 -17.65 3.80 -1.96
N LEU A 143 -17.69 2.74 -2.78
CA LEU A 143 -17.48 2.84 -4.23
C LEU A 143 -18.75 3.27 -4.97
N ASP A 144 -19.93 3.10 -4.37
CA ASP A 144 -21.19 3.55 -4.95
C ASP A 144 -21.29 5.07 -4.87
N SER A 145 -21.65 5.72 -5.99
CA SER A 145 -21.73 7.18 -6.12
C SER A 145 -22.61 7.84 -5.06
N ASP A 146 -23.68 7.17 -4.64
CA ASP A 146 -24.63 7.71 -3.67
C ASP A 146 -24.01 7.75 -2.25
N VAL A 147 -23.20 6.75 -1.92
CA VAL A 147 -22.49 6.70 -0.63
C VAL A 147 -21.32 7.67 -0.64
N SER A 148 -20.51 7.67 -1.72
CA SER A 148 -19.37 8.56 -1.81
C SER A 148 -19.81 10.03 -1.79
N SER A 149 -20.87 10.39 -2.51
CA SER A 149 -21.43 11.74 -2.50
C SER A 149 -21.95 12.13 -1.11
N ALA A 150 -22.64 11.23 -0.41
CA ALA A 150 -23.12 11.48 0.96
C ALA A 150 -21.97 11.67 1.96
N VAL A 151 -20.89 10.88 1.83
CA VAL A 151 -19.70 10.98 2.68
C VAL A 151 -18.91 12.26 2.39
N LEU A 152 -18.62 12.55 1.12
CA LEU A 152 -17.81 13.69 0.71
C LEU A 152 -18.55 15.03 0.83
N GLY A 153 -19.87 15.00 0.74
CA GLY A 153 -20.75 16.17 0.94
C GLY A 153 -21.07 16.48 2.40
N ALA A 154 -20.63 15.65 3.35
CA ALA A 154 -20.85 15.92 4.76
C ALA A 154 -20.06 17.16 5.23
N GLU A 155 -20.61 17.84 6.23
CA GLU A 155 -20.00 19.04 6.82
C GLU A 155 -18.55 18.77 7.24
N ASN A 156 -17.67 19.75 6.97
CA ASN A 156 -16.24 19.71 7.29
C ASN A 156 -15.40 18.66 6.54
N VAL A 157 -15.98 17.74 5.74
CA VAL A 157 -15.20 16.69 5.05
C VAL A 157 -14.28 17.26 3.97
N SER A 158 -14.77 18.21 3.17
CA SER A 158 -13.95 18.84 2.11
C SER A 158 -12.73 19.56 2.69
N GLU A 159 -12.92 20.33 3.76
CA GLU A 159 -11.85 21.05 4.44
C GLU A 159 -10.89 20.11 5.16
N PHE A 160 -11.41 19.07 5.83
CA PHE A 160 -10.60 18.00 6.41
C PHE A 160 -9.67 17.36 5.38
N LEU A 161 -10.21 16.94 4.22
CA LEU A 161 -9.42 16.34 3.14
C LEU A 161 -8.37 17.32 2.60
N HIS A 162 -8.72 18.61 2.44
CA HIS A 162 -7.78 19.63 2.00
C HIS A 162 -6.59 19.77 2.99
N ARG A 163 -6.87 19.87 4.29
CA ARG A 163 -5.85 19.96 5.34
C ARG A 163 -5.01 18.69 5.42
N TYR A 164 -5.63 17.52 5.24
CA TYR A 164 -4.93 16.26 5.30
C TYR A 164 -3.98 16.08 4.10
N VAL A 165 -4.39 16.48 2.90
CA VAL A 165 -3.50 16.47 1.72
C VAL A 165 -2.27 17.36 1.96
N ALA A 166 -2.44 18.56 2.52
CA ALA A 166 -1.32 19.43 2.84
C ALA A 166 -0.37 18.84 3.91
N LEU A 167 -0.94 18.18 4.93
CA LEU A 167 -0.16 17.43 5.93
C LEU A 167 0.60 16.28 5.27
N PHE A 168 -0.07 15.51 4.41
CA PHE A 168 0.51 14.39 3.70
C PHE A 168 1.68 14.82 2.80
N GLN A 169 1.55 15.93 2.07
CA GLN A 169 2.64 16.49 1.27
C GLN A 169 3.87 16.83 2.12
N SER A 170 3.66 17.46 3.28
CA SER A 170 4.74 17.78 4.21
C SER A 170 5.44 16.53 4.74
N ILE A 171 4.66 15.50 5.07
CA ILE A 171 5.17 14.18 5.50
C ILE A 171 5.90 13.48 4.35
N GLY A 172 5.36 13.55 3.14
CA GLY A 172 5.92 12.94 1.92
C GLY A 172 7.31 13.48 1.60
N HIS A 173 7.52 14.80 1.72
CA HIS A 173 8.86 15.40 1.60
C HIS A 173 9.84 14.83 2.62
N GLY A 174 9.39 14.68 3.87
CA GLY A 174 10.20 14.09 4.93
C GLY A 174 10.58 12.65 4.61
N TYR A 175 9.63 11.84 4.17
CA TYR A 175 9.87 10.43 3.84
C TYR A 175 10.83 10.25 2.66
N LEU A 176 10.66 11.00 1.58
CA LEU A 176 11.59 10.94 0.45
C LEU A 176 13.03 11.30 0.87
N ARG A 177 13.19 12.35 1.69
CA ARG A 177 14.51 12.77 2.19
C ARG A 177 15.20 11.68 3.01
N GLU A 178 14.43 10.93 3.81
CA GLU A 178 14.95 9.81 4.60
C GLU A 178 15.02 8.49 3.79
N GLY A 179 14.79 8.54 2.47
CA GLY A 179 14.89 7.38 1.57
C GLY A 179 13.68 6.44 1.61
N LYS A 180 12.59 6.79 2.30
CA LYS A 180 11.37 5.98 2.35
C LYS A 180 10.50 6.25 1.12
N LYS A 181 10.44 5.27 0.23
CA LYS A 181 9.71 5.33 -1.04
C LYS A 181 8.31 4.69 -1.04
N PHE A 182 7.95 3.96 0.02
CA PHE A 182 6.68 3.26 0.13
C PHE A 182 6.00 3.62 1.44
N ILE A 183 4.71 3.97 1.37
CA ILE A 183 3.90 4.34 2.54
C ILE A 183 2.54 3.65 2.45
N THR A 184 2.08 3.10 3.56
CA THR A 184 0.68 2.69 3.74
C THR A 184 -0.06 3.71 4.61
N LEU A 185 -1.01 4.43 4.01
CA LEU A 185 -1.96 5.29 4.70
C LEU A 185 -3.27 4.53 4.93
N ALA A 186 -3.50 4.10 6.17
CA ALA A 186 -4.70 3.38 6.54
C ALA A 186 -5.85 4.33 6.95
N VAL A 187 -6.99 4.23 6.27
CA VAL A 187 -8.20 5.01 6.54
C VAL A 187 -9.24 4.13 7.22
N GLY A 188 -9.57 4.43 8.48
CA GLY A 188 -10.39 3.60 9.34
C GLY A 188 -11.79 4.15 9.59
N CYS A 189 -12.83 3.34 9.38
CA CYS A 189 -14.15 3.56 9.96
C CYS A 189 -14.56 2.38 10.84
N THR A 190 -15.78 2.31 11.37
CA THR A 190 -16.18 1.18 12.22
C THR A 190 -16.18 -0.15 11.47
N GLY A 191 -16.84 -0.20 10.30
CA GLY A 191 -17.13 -1.44 9.58
C GLY A 191 -16.24 -1.72 8.37
N GLY A 192 -15.52 -0.72 7.85
CA GLY A 192 -14.70 -0.86 6.64
C GLY A 192 -15.45 -0.75 5.31
N LYS A 193 -16.74 -0.33 5.32
CA LYS A 193 -17.65 -0.33 4.16
C LYS A 193 -17.78 0.98 3.39
N HIS A 194 -18.10 2.04 4.13
CA HIS A 194 -18.70 3.25 3.57
C HIS A 194 -17.70 4.39 3.63
N ARG A 195 -17.55 4.99 4.83
CA ARG A 195 -16.75 6.19 5.08
C ARG A 195 -15.28 5.97 4.74
N SER A 196 -14.69 4.88 5.24
CA SER A 196 -13.27 4.59 4.99
C SER A 196 -12.96 4.35 3.52
N VAL A 197 -13.85 3.65 2.81
CA VAL A 197 -13.71 3.35 1.38
C VAL A 197 -13.80 4.64 0.56
N ALA A 198 -14.86 5.44 0.76
CA ALA A 198 -15.04 6.70 0.04
C ALA A 198 -13.91 7.71 0.30
N ILE A 199 -13.44 7.82 1.54
CA ILE A 199 -12.32 8.70 1.89
C ILE A 199 -11.00 8.18 1.31
N ALA A 200 -10.77 6.86 1.29
CA ALA A 200 -9.55 6.29 0.71
C ALA A 200 -9.47 6.55 -0.80
N GLU A 201 -10.57 6.32 -1.53
CA GLU A 201 -10.68 6.63 -2.97
C GLU A 201 -10.38 8.11 -3.24
N GLU A 202 -11.02 9.02 -2.50
CA GLU A 202 -10.86 10.45 -2.73
C GLU A 202 -9.46 10.95 -2.35
N LEU A 203 -8.86 10.43 -1.28
CA LEU A 203 -7.48 10.76 -0.91
C LEU A 203 -6.49 10.26 -1.96
N ALA A 204 -6.60 9.00 -2.39
CA ALA A 204 -5.75 8.45 -3.44
C ALA A 204 -5.84 9.30 -4.71
N ARG A 205 -7.06 9.66 -5.14
CA ARG A 205 -7.29 10.54 -6.29
C ARG A 205 -6.65 11.92 -6.13
N ARG A 206 -6.71 12.53 -4.95
CA ARG A 206 -6.17 13.88 -4.70
C ARG A 206 -4.65 13.93 -4.64
N ILE A 207 -4.01 12.90 -4.08
CA ILE A 207 -2.55 12.88 -3.91
C ILE A 207 -1.84 12.27 -5.11
N ASN A 208 -2.48 11.39 -5.88
CA ASN A 208 -1.86 10.78 -7.05
C ASN A 208 -1.45 11.82 -8.10
N GLY A 209 -0.21 11.75 -8.56
CA GLY A 209 0.39 12.71 -9.48
C GLY A 209 0.81 14.04 -8.85
N SER A 210 0.58 14.25 -7.56
CA SER A 210 1.07 15.47 -6.89
C SER A 210 2.60 15.50 -6.84
N GLN A 211 3.18 16.67 -7.14
CA GLN A 211 4.62 16.88 -7.07
C GLN A 211 5.04 17.10 -5.62
N LEU A 212 6.13 16.45 -5.22
CA LEU A 212 6.77 16.61 -3.91
C LEU A 212 7.99 17.53 -4.03
N ASP A 213 8.78 17.39 -5.10
CA ASP A 213 9.84 18.32 -5.43
C ASP A 213 10.02 18.42 -6.96
N ALA A 214 11.18 18.86 -7.43
CA ALA A 214 11.44 19.03 -8.86
C ALA A 214 11.48 17.70 -9.62
N ASP A 215 11.81 16.60 -8.94
CA ASP A 215 12.16 15.32 -9.55
C ASP A 215 11.22 14.18 -9.09
N HIS A 216 10.44 14.40 -8.04
CA HIS A 216 9.62 13.35 -7.41
C HIS A 216 8.13 13.71 -7.36
N SER A 217 7.30 12.75 -7.77
CA SER A 217 5.84 12.80 -7.66
C SER A 217 5.31 11.73 -6.69
N VAL A 218 4.01 11.76 -6.43
CA VAL A 218 3.29 10.72 -5.69
C VAL A 218 2.60 9.77 -6.66
N PHE A 219 2.77 8.47 -6.49
CA PHE A 219 1.93 7.44 -7.10
C PHE A 219 1.05 6.81 -6.02
N ALA A 220 -0.25 7.07 -6.06
CA ALA A 220 -1.19 6.58 -5.06
C ALA A 220 -2.31 5.77 -5.67
N HIS A 221 -2.69 4.70 -4.98
CA HIS A 221 -3.87 3.90 -5.30
C HIS A 221 -4.56 3.46 -4.01
N ALA A 222 -5.88 3.24 -4.11
CA ALA A 222 -6.68 2.79 -3.00
C ALA A 222 -6.78 1.25 -2.95
N ILE A 223 -6.82 0.70 -1.75
CA ILE A 223 -7.00 -0.74 -1.48
C ILE A 223 -8.05 -0.90 -0.38
N HIS A 224 -8.97 -1.87 -0.51
CA HIS A 224 -10.02 -2.08 0.49
C HIS A 224 -9.89 -3.44 1.19
N ARG A 225 -9.35 -3.42 2.42
CA ARG A 225 -9.03 -4.66 3.17
C ARG A 225 -10.27 -5.44 3.59
N ASP A 226 -11.28 -4.73 4.09
CA ASP A 226 -12.44 -5.33 4.77
C ASP A 226 -13.74 -5.24 3.97
N LEU A 227 -13.70 -4.62 2.78
CA LEU A 227 -14.85 -4.50 1.90
C LEU A 227 -15.35 -5.92 1.53
N GLY A 228 -16.63 -6.19 1.81
CA GLY A 228 -17.24 -7.50 1.58
C GLY A 228 -17.10 -8.50 2.73
N ARG A 229 -16.40 -8.19 3.83
CA ARG A 229 -16.29 -9.04 5.03
C ARG A 229 -17.45 -8.89 6.01
N GLU A 230 -18.50 -8.21 5.61
CA GLU A 230 -19.46 -7.54 6.50
C GLU A 230 -20.66 -8.39 6.89
N ARG A 231 -20.49 -9.71 6.85
CA ARG A 231 -21.52 -10.66 7.25
C ARG A 231 -21.85 -10.54 8.73
#